data_AF-A0A7Y0BGY2-F1
#
_entry.id   AF-A0A7Y0BGY2-F1
#
_cell.length_a   1.000
_cell.length_b   1.000
_cell.length_c   1.000
_cell.angle_alpha   90.00
_cell.angle_beta   90.00
_cell.angle_gamma   90.00
#
_symmetry.space_group_name_H-M   'P 1'
#
loop_
_entity.id
_entity.type
_entity.pdbx_description
1 polymer ?
#
loop_
_entity_poly.entity_id
_entity_poly.type
_entity_poly.pdbx_seq_one_letter_code
_entity_poly.pdbx_strand_id
1 'polypeptide(L)' 'MSTWQLQEAKCKFSEVVERALSEGPQGITVRGEPVAVLISRA' A
#
# COMPACT_ATOMS: atom_id res chain seq x y z
N MET A 1 -6.39 -7.45 2.54
CA MET A 1 -5.42 -6.81 1.63
C MET A 1 -6.00 -5.45 1.27
N SER A 2 -5.52 -4.38 1.90
CA SER A 2 -6.03 -3.02 1.68
C SER A 2 -5.40 -2.44 0.42
N THR A 3 -6.16 -1.61 -0.31
CA THR A 3 -5.74 -1.04 -1.59
C THR A 3 -5.74 0.46 -1.53
N TRP A 4 -4.64 1.08 -1.94
CA TRP A 4 -4.41 2.50 -1.86
C TRP A 4 -4.34 3.10 -3.26
N GLN A 5 -4.98 4.25 -3.48
CA GLN A 5 -4.65 5.06 -4.66
C GLN A 5 -3.24 5.64 -4.50
N LEU A 6 -2.46 5.71 -5.57
CA LEU A 6 -1.06 6.14 -5.52
C LEU A 6 -0.89 7.50 -4.83
N GLN A 7 -1.81 8.44 -5.06
CA GLN A 7 -1.77 9.75 -4.40
C GLN A 7 -1.96 9.66 -2.88
N GLU A 8 -2.81 8.77 -2.39
CA GLU A 8 -3.03 8.59 -0.95
C GLU A 8 -1.84 7.86 -0.32
N ALA A 9 -1.36 6.80 -0.97
CA ALA A 9 -0.18 6.06 -0.53
C ALA A 9 1.06 6.97 -0.41
N LYS A 10 1.23 7.92 -1.33
CA LYS A 10 2.31 8.93 -1.25
C LYS A 10 2.16 9.84 -0.03
N CYS A 11 0.95 10.32 0.25
CA CYS A 11 0.69 11.22 1.37
C CYS A 11 0.79 10.53 2.74
N LYS A 12 0.47 9.23 2.81
CA LYS A 12 0.41 8.44 4.04
C LYS A 12 1.41 7.28 4.02
N PHE A 13 2.57 7.45 3.39
CA PHE A 13 3.46 6.33 3.13
C PHE A 13 3.90 5.58 4.40
N SER A 14 4.13 6.29 5.51
CA SER A 14 4.43 5.66 6.81
C SER A 14 3.31 4.72 7.28
N GLU A 15 2.05 5.11 7.13
CA GLU A 15 0.90 4.28 7.49
C GLU A 15 0.81 3.04 6.59
N VAL A 16 1.05 3.19 5.28
CA VAL A 16 1.09 2.04 4.35
C VAL A 16 2.16 1.04 4.78
N VAL A 17 3.33 1.52 5.20
CA VAL A 17 4.43 0.67 5.70
C VAL A 17 4.04 -0.02 7.01
N GLU A 18 3.46 0.70 7.97
CA GLU A 18 3.00 0.11 9.24
C GLU A 18 1.95 -0.98 9.00
N ARG A 19 0.96 -0.74 8.14
CA ARG A 19 -0.04 -1.75 7.79
C ARG A 19 0.54 -2.92 7.03
N ALA A 20 1.57 -2.70 6.21
CA ALA A 20 2.26 -3.82 5.57
C ALA A 20 2.96 -4.74 6.58
N LEU A 21 3.50 -4.17 7.66
CA LEU A 21 4.15 -4.91 8.74
C LEU A 21 3.13 -5.63 9.64
N SER A 22 1.98 -5.03 9.94
CA SER A 22 1.01 -5.57 10.91
C SER A 22 -0.16 -6.34 10.27
N GLU A 23 -0.63 -5.92 9.10
CA GLU A 23 -1.82 -6.46 8.42
C GLU A 23 -1.46 -7.27 7.16
N GLY A 24 -0.18 -7.29 6.77
CA GLY A 24 0.30 -7.98 5.57
C GLY A 24 0.22 -7.12 4.30
N PRO A 25 0.39 -7.70 3.10
CA PRO A 25 0.61 -6.96 1.86
C PRO A 25 -0.40 -5.86 1.56
N GLN A 26 0.08 -4.73 1.05
CA GLN A 26 -0.73 -3.54 0.74
C GLN A 26 -0.70 -3.25 -0.77
N GLY A 27 -1.87 -3.21 -1.41
CA GLY A 27 -1.97 -2.94 -2.85
C GLY A 27 -1.93 -1.44 -3.17
N ILE A 28 -1.38 -1.10 -4.33
CA ILE A 28 -1.34 0.26 -4.88
C ILE A 28 -2.03 0.25 -6.24
N THR A 29 -2.86 1.27 -6.47
CA THR A 29 -3.60 1.49 -7.72
C THR A 29 -3.30 2.86 -8.31
N VAL A 30 -3.43 2.98 -9.64
CA VAL A 30 -3.43 4.25 -10.37
C VAL A 30 -4.70 4.31 -11.20
N ARG A 31 -5.56 5.31 -10.94
CA ARG A 31 -6.87 5.44 -11.61
C ARG A 31 -7.75 4.19 -11.45
N GLY A 32 -7.64 3.50 -10.31
CA GLY A 32 -8.37 2.27 -10.01
C GLY A 32 -7.70 0.98 -10.51
N GLU A 33 -6.71 1.08 -11.40
CA GLU A 33 -6.00 -0.08 -11.92
C GLU A 33 -4.88 -0.52 -10.97
N PRO A 34 -4.76 -1.81 -10.61
CA PRO A 34 -3.66 -2.32 -9.78
C PRO A 34 -2.31 -2.17 -10.50
N VAL A 35 -1.31 -1.59 -9.81
CA VAL A 35 0.01 -1.34 -10.41
C VAL A 35 1.19 -1.85 -9.57
N ALA A 36 1.03 -1.96 -8.24
CA ALA A 36 2.09 -2.41 -7.36
C ALA A 36 1.53 -3.00 -6.05
N VAL A 37 2.37 -3.72 -5.32
CA VAL A 37 2.09 -4.21 -3.96
C VAL A 37 3.32 -3.92 -3.10
N LEU A 38 3.08 -3.41 -1.89
CA LEU A 38 4.10 -3.26 -0.86
C LEU A 38 4.02 -4.47 0.09
N ILE A 39 5.16 -5.11 0.31
CA ILE A 39 5.33 -6.30 1.15
C ILE A 39 6.39 -5.99 2.19
N SER A 40 6.14 -6.34 3.46
CA SER A 40 7.17 -6.30 4.49
C SER A 40 8.27 -7.33 4.21
N ARG A 41 9.48 -7.11 4.74
CA ARG A 41 10.61 -8.01 4.51
C ARG A 41 10.51 -9.33 5.28
N ALA A 42 9.85 -9.33 6.44
CA ALA A 42 9.65 -10.46 7.33
C ALA A 42 8.41 -10.19 8.19
#